data_AF-A0A349BB72-F1
#
_entry.id   AF-A0A349BB72-F1
#
_cell.length_a   1.000
_cell.length_b   1.000
_cell.length_c   1.000
_cell.angle_alpha   90.00
_cell.angle_beta   90.00
_cell.angle_gamma   90.00
#
_symmetry.space_group_name_H-M   'P 1'
#
loop_
_entity.id
_entity.type
_entity.pdbx_description
1 polymer ?
#
loop_
_entity_poly.entity_id
_entity_poly.type
_entity_poly.pdbx_seq_one_letter_code
_entity_poly.pdbx_strand_id
1 'polypeptide(L)' 'MHNPVPAGVARALAAAGVTAVRLSFRGAGGSGGEHGGGDPERGDVVAALDALAGVAPGVPLIGVGYSFGADVLLAVDDA' A
#
# COMPACT_ATOMS: atom_id res chain seq x y z
N MET A 1 2.23 -11.78 2.71
CA MET A 1 3.07 -10.70 3.28
C MET A 1 3.71 -11.16 4.59
N HIS A 2 5.03 -11.34 4.62
CA HIS A 2 5.79 -11.77 5.81
C HIS A 2 6.88 -10.80 6.24
N ASN A 3 6.80 -9.52 5.84
CA ASN A 3 7.78 -8.53 6.27
C ASN A 3 7.39 -7.96 7.66
N PRO A 4 8.28 -8.05 8.68
CA PRO A 4 7.98 -7.58 10.02
C PRO A 4 7.79 -6.06 10.11
N VAL A 5 8.40 -5.28 9.21
CA VAL A 5 8.34 -3.80 9.25
C VAL A 5 6.93 -3.29 8.91
N PRO A 6 6.34 -3.57 7.72
CA PRO A 6 4.96 -3.19 7.44
C PRO A 6 3.94 -3.78 8.42
N ALA A 7 4.20 -5.00 8.94
CA ALA A 7 3.35 -5.60 9.96
C ALA A 7 3.42 -4.85 11.30
N GLY A 8 4.60 -4.37 11.70
CA GLY A 8 4.78 -3.52 12.87
C GLY A 8 4.05 -2.20 12.72
N VAL A 9 4.22 -1.52 11.58
CA VAL A 9 3.53 -0.26 11.27
C VAL A 9 2.01 -0.43 11.36
N ALA A 10 1.44 -1.45 10.70
CA ALA A 10 0.00 -1.67 10.73
C ALA A 10 -0.53 -1.95 12.15
N ARG A 11 0.23 -2.67 12.99
CA ARG A 11 -0.15 -2.88 14.39
C ARG A 11 -0.13 -1.57 15.19
N ALA A 12 0.87 -0.71 14.98
CA ALA A 12 0.96 0.58 15.63
C ALA A 12 -0.19 1.52 15.22
N LEU A 13 -0.54 1.55 13.92
CA LEU A 13 -1.67 2.32 13.42
C LEU A 13 -3.00 1.84 14.00
N ALA A 14 -3.23 0.52 14.05
CA ALA A 14 -4.43 -0.04 14.66
C ALA A 14 -4.53 0.31 16.16
N ALA A 15 -3.41 0.24 16.90
CA ALA A 15 -3.37 0.65 18.31
C ALA A 15 -3.64 2.15 18.50
N ALA A 16 -3.34 2.98 17.52
CA ALA A 16 -3.65 4.41 17.50
C ALA A 16 -5.06 4.74 16.98
N GLY A 17 -5.90 3.74 16.71
CA GLY A 17 -7.26 3.94 16.20
C GLY A 17 -7.33 4.28 14.70
N VAL A 18 -6.25 4.04 13.95
CA VAL A 18 -6.20 4.27 12.50
C VAL A 18 -6.51 2.96 11.77
N THR A 19 -7.55 2.98 10.93
CA THR A 19 -7.83 1.88 9.99
C THR A 19 -6.79 1.88 8.87
N ALA A 20 -6.09 0.76 8.69
CA ALA A 20 -5.05 0.63 7.69
C ALA A 20 -5.17 -0.69 6.92
N VAL A 21 -4.95 -0.63 5.60
CA VAL A 21 -4.81 -1.79 4.73
C VAL A 21 -3.34 -1.96 4.37
N ARG A 22 -2.88 -3.20 4.34
CA ARG A 22 -1.58 -3.56 3.79
C ARG A 22 -1.78 -4.26 2.46
N LEU A 23 -1.10 -3.81 1.43
CA LEU A 23 -1.13 -4.42 0.09
C LEU A 23 0.04 -5.37 -0.13
N SER A 24 -0.20 -6.48 -0.85
CA SER A 24 0.88 -7.26 -1.45
C SER A 24 0.96 -6.84 -2.92
N PHE A 25 2.12 -6.38 -3.38
CA PHE A 25 2.33 -6.05 -4.78
C PHE A 25 2.08 -7.24 -5.70
N ARG A 26 1.85 -6.98 -6.99
CA ARG A 26 1.79 -8.01 -8.03
C ARG A 26 2.98 -8.97 -7.96
N GLY A 27 2.72 -10.25 -8.18
CA GLY A 27 3.72 -11.32 -8.06
C GLY A 27 4.17 -11.65 -6.63
N ALA A 28 3.63 -10.99 -5.59
CA ALA A 28 3.97 -11.27 -4.20
C ALA A 28 2.82 -11.95 -3.44
N GLY A 29 3.15 -13.02 -2.71
CA GLY A 29 2.18 -13.72 -1.87
C GLY A 29 1.06 -14.37 -2.69
N GLY A 30 -0.18 -13.90 -2.49
CA GLY A 30 -1.34 -14.36 -3.25
C GLY A 30 -1.79 -13.40 -4.35
N SER A 31 -1.08 -12.29 -4.57
CA SER A 31 -1.38 -11.36 -5.65
C SER A 31 -0.92 -11.95 -6.99
N GLY A 32 -1.77 -11.87 -8.00
CA GLY A 32 -1.42 -12.27 -9.37
C GLY A 32 -0.41 -11.33 -10.03
N GLY A 33 -0.10 -11.58 -11.30
CA GLY A 33 0.86 -10.79 -12.08
C GLY A 33 2.32 -11.10 -11.75
N GLU A 34 3.22 -10.29 -12.29
CA GLU A 34 4.67 -10.43 -12.16
C GLU A 34 5.29 -9.13 -11.66
N HIS A 35 6.35 -9.26 -10.85
CA HIS A 35 7.13 -8.12 -10.40
C HIS A 35 7.79 -7.41 -11.58
N GLY A 36 7.63 -6.09 -11.66
CA GLY A 36 8.14 -5.30 -12.79
C GLY A 36 9.02 -4.12 -12.39
N GLY A 37 9.63 -4.19 -11.21
CA GLY A 37 10.72 -3.27 -10.84
C GLY A 37 10.28 -1.87 -10.41
N GLY A 38 8.98 -1.64 -10.15
CA GLY A 38 8.47 -0.41 -9.56
C GLY A 38 7.39 0.25 -10.40
N ASP A 39 7.59 0.36 -11.71
CA ASP A 39 6.66 1.04 -12.63
C ASP A 39 5.26 0.40 -12.63
N PRO A 40 5.10 -0.92 -12.85
CA PRO A 40 3.79 -1.54 -12.77
C PRO A 40 3.24 -1.55 -11.34
N GLU A 41 4.09 -1.64 -10.32
CA GLU A 41 3.68 -1.61 -8.91
C GLU A 41 3.04 -0.28 -8.47
N ARG A 42 3.32 0.84 -9.16
CA ARG A 42 2.62 2.12 -8.92
C ARG A 42 1.10 1.96 -9.08
N GLY A 43 0.69 1.20 -10.10
CA GLY A 43 -0.72 0.89 -10.33
C GLY A 43 -1.36 0.06 -9.20
N ASP A 44 -0.58 -0.78 -8.53
CA ASP A 44 -1.07 -1.54 -7.37
C ASP A 44 -1.31 -0.61 -6.16
N VAL A 45 -0.47 0.42 -6.00
CA VAL A 45 -0.65 1.46 -4.96
C VAL A 45 -1.90 2.27 -5.25
N VAL A 46 -2.08 2.77 -6.48
CA VAL A 46 -3.27 3.53 -6.89
C VAL A 46 -4.53 2.70 -6.66
N ALA A 47 -4.56 1.45 -7.11
CA ALA A 47 -5.70 0.56 -6.90
C ALA A 47 -6.04 0.34 -5.41
N ALA A 48 -5.03 0.28 -4.55
CA ALA A 48 -5.24 0.17 -3.10
C ALA A 48 -5.79 1.47 -2.48
N LEU A 49 -5.32 2.63 -2.94
CA LEU A 49 -5.82 3.94 -2.51
C LEU A 49 -7.28 4.16 -2.97
N ASP A 50 -7.60 3.84 -4.22
CA ASP A 50 -8.96 3.92 -4.76
C ASP A 50 -9.94 3.03 -3.98
N ALA A 51 -9.51 1.80 -3.67
CA ALA A 51 -10.30 0.88 -2.85
C ALA A 51 -10.57 1.46 -1.46
N LEU A 52 -9.58 2.10 -0.82
CA LEU A 52 -9.75 2.75 0.48
C LEU A 52 -10.63 4.00 0.41
N ALA A 53 -10.48 4.82 -0.63
CA ALA A 53 -11.32 5.99 -0.86
C ALA A 53 -12.81 5.62 -0.98
N GLY A 54 -13.10 4.46 -1.60
CA GLY A 54 -14.46 3.91 -1.67
C GLY A 54 -15.01 3.39 -0.34
N VAL A 55 -14.14 2.91 0.56
CA VAL A 55 -14.55 2.41 1.88
C VAL A 55 -14.90 3.54 2.84
N ALA A 56 -14.14 4.65 2.81
CA ALA A 56 -14.34 5.79 3.69
C ALA A 56 -14.30 7.13 2.92
N PRO A 57 -15.38 7.47 2.18
CA PRO A 57 -15.42 8.69 1.38
C PRO A 57 -15.17 9.95 2.21
N GLY A 58 -14.29 10.83 1.72
CA GLY A 58 -13.97 12.11 2.37
C GLY A 58 -13.01 12.01 3.55
N VAL A 59 -12.55 10.81 3.93
CA VAL A 59 -11.50 10.64 4.94
C VAL A 59 -10.13 10.78 4.28
N PRO A 60 -9.21 11.60 4.84
CA PRO A 60 -7.86 11.71 4.30
C PRO A 60 -7.13 10.37 4.29
N LEU A 61 -6.49 10.05 3.16
CA LEU A 61 -5.65 8.87 3.03
C LEU A 61 -4.19 9.20 3.35
N ILE A 62 -3.49 8.26 3.98
CA ILE A 62 -2.08 8.37 4.30
C ILE A 62 -1.38 7.13 3.74
N GLY A 63 -0.36 7.35 2.92
CA GLY A 63 0.55 6.30 2.45
C GLY A 63 1.70 6.08 3.43
N VAL A 64 2.02 4.82 3.73
CA VAL A 64 3.24 4.46 4.49
C VAL A 64 3.98 3.36 3.74
N GLY A 65 5.22 3.65 3.33
CA GLY A 65 6.07 2.72 2.61
C GLY A 65 7.37 2.41 3.35
N TYR A 66 8.00 1.29 3.00
CA TYR A 66 9.33 0.90 3.47
C TYR A 66 10.17 0.38 2.30
N SER A 67 11.40 0.91 2.15
CA SER A 67 12.35 0.54 1.09
C SER A 67 11.68 0.63 -0.30
N PHE A 68 11.69 -0.42 -1.10
CA PHE A 68 10.99 -0.49 -2.39
C PHE A 68 9.54 0.03 -2.31
N GLY A 69 8.79 -0.31 -1.26
CA GLY A 69 7.42 0.17 -1.11
C GLY A 69 7.30 1.66 -0.81
N ALA A 70 8.35 2.30 -0.27
CA ALA A 70 8.41 3.76 -0.13
C ALA A 70 8.72 4.44 -1.46
N ASP A 71 9.64 3.86 -2.24
CA ASP A 71 10.03 4.37 -3.55
C ASP A 71 8.83 4.34 -4.52
N VAL A 72 8.16 3.19 -4.64
CA VAL A 72 6.96 3.06 -5.47
C VAL A 72 5.84 3.99 -5.03
N LEU A 73 5.60 4.12 -3.71
CA LEU A 73 4.56 5.00 -3.18
C LEU A 73 4.83 6.48 -3.51
N LEU A 74 6.08 6.93 -3.37
CA LEU A 74 6.47 8.30 -3.70
C LEU A 74 6.45 8.58 -5.21
N ALA A 75 6.55 7.54 -6.03
CA ALA A 75 6.53 7.64 -7.49
C ALA A 75 5.12 7.56 -8.09
N VAL A 76 4.07 7.52 -7.26
CA VAL A 76 2.67 7.65 -7.70
C VAL A 76 2.36 9.13 -7.92
N ASP A 77 1.87 9.44 -9.11
CA ASP A 77 1.35 10.77 -9.45
C ASP A 77 -0.20 10.72 -9.49
N ASP A 78 -0.84 11.75 -8.94
CA ASP A 78 -2.25 12.06 -9.21
C ASP A 78 -2.32 12.67 -10.62
N ALA A 79 -2.61 11.86 -11.63
CA ALA A 79 -2.87 12.31 -12.99
C ALA A 79 -4.37 12.51 -13.25
#